data_AF-A0A9P4UAK7-F1
#
_entry.id   AF-A0A9P4UAK7-F1
#
_cell.length_a   1.000
_cell.length_b   1.000
_cell.length_c   1.000
_cell.angle_alpha   90.00
_cell.angle_beta   90.00
_cell.angle_gamma   90.00
#
_symmetry.space_group_name_H-M   'P 1'
#
loop_
_entity.id
_entity.type
_entity.pdbx_description
1 polymer ?
#
loop_
_entity_poly.entity_id
_entity_poly.type
_entity_poly.pdbx_seq_one_letter_code
_entity_poly.pdbx_strand_id
1 'polypeptide(L)'
;MHPTPSFLELPKSSLVEIPCNGYMEDMIPLQFFSNVPNSAGYVDVRVVERMWMDGFEWLVKEVERGRKDMVGYSMVIHPDTSGMAHVIGMVERFLRWILSFGEEVVEFRTCGSIAEFRRREGEKGVEED
;
A
#
# COMPACT_ATOMS: atom_id res chain seq x y z
N MET A 1 15.05 -0.69 18.69
CA MET A 1 15.68 0.34 17.83
C MET A 1 16.19 1.44 18.76
N HIS A 2 17.47 1.84 18.69
CA HIS A 2 18.03 2.94 19.50
C HIS A 2 18.28 4.14 18.58
N PRO A 3 17.30 5.04 18.39
CA PRO A 3 17.48 6.20 17.52
C PRO A 3 18.58 7.11 18.08
N THR A 4 19.36 7.74 17.20
CA THR A 4 20.42 8.65 17.63
C THR A 4 19.79 9.92 18.24
N PRO A 5 20.34 10.48 19.34
CA PRO A 5 19.79 11.69 19.95
C PRO A 5 19.74 12.90 19.00
N SER A 6 20.62 12.94 18.00
CA SER A 6 20.71 13.97 16.96
C SER A 6 20.08 13.55 15.62
N PHE A 7 19.04 12.71 15.62
CA PHE A 7 18.42 12.18 14.38
C PHE A 7 18.01 13.27 13.39
N LEU A 8 17.57 14.43 13.90
CA LEU A 8 17.16 15.56 13.07
C LEU A 8 18.35 16.28 12.40
N GLU A 9 19.56 16.12 12.91
CA GLU A 9 20.79 16.76 12.40
C GLU A 9 21.52 15.87 11.38
N LEU A 10 21.12 14.61 11.23
CA LEU A 10 21.70 13.72 10.24
C LEU A 10 21.30 14.14 8.82
N PRO A 11 22.21 14.00 7.83
CA PRO A 11 21.87 14.20 6.43
C PRO A 11 20.65 13.40 6.03
N LYS A 12 19.69 14.04 5.35
CA LYS A 12 18.53 13.34 4.80
C LYS A 12 18.99 12.38 3.71
N SER A 13 18.49 11.15 3.76
CA SER A 13 18.77 10.14 2.73
C SER A 13 17.97 10.45 1.45
N SER A 14 18.55 10.13 0.30
CA SER A 14 17.85 10.10 -1.00
C SER A 14 17.06 8.81 -1.22
N LEU A 15 17.04 7.92 -0.24
CA LEU A 15 16.25 6.69 -0.26
C LEU A 15 14.76 7.03 -0.29
N VAL A 16 14.08 6.56 -1.34
CA VAL A 16 12.62 6.62 -1.43
C VAL A 16 12.04 5.37 -0.78
N GLU A 17 11.17 5.58 0.20
CA GLU A 17 10.38 4.52 0.83
C GLU A 17 9.01 4.45 0.17
N ILE A 18 8.59 3.24 -0.20
CA ILE A 18 7.20 2.95 -0.59
C ILE A 18 6.62 2.16 0.58
N PRO A 19 5.70 2.77 1.36
CA PRO A 19 5.29 2.18 2.62
C PRO A 19 4.58 0.84 2.40
N CYS A 20 5.02 -0.18 3.12
CA CYS A 20 4.25 -1.41 3.30
C CYS A 20 3.38 -1.29 4.54
N ASN A 21 2.19 -1.91 4.51
CA ASN A 21 1.25 -1.88 5.62
C ASN A 21 0.62 -3.26 5.81
N GLY A 22 0.62 -3.76 7.05
CA GLY A 22 -0.01 -5.05 7.38
C GLY A 22 -1.54 -5.05 7.17
N TYR A 23 -2.18 -3.89 7.09
CA TYR A 23 -3.59 -3.77 6.70
C TYR A 23 -3.82 -3.79 5.18
N MET A 24 -2.75 -3.74 4.37
CA MET A 24 -2.76 -3.83 2.91
C MET A 24 -1.99 -5.08 2.44
N GLU A 25 -2.07 -6.16 3.22
CA GLU A 25 -1.44 -7.45 2.96
C GLU A 25 -2.44 -8.61 3.09
N ASP A 26 -2.27 -9.67 2.31
CA ASP A 26 -3.07 -10.90 2.34
C ASP A 26 -2.62 -11.92 3.40
N MET A 27 -1.31 -12.16 3.56
CA MET A 27 -0.79 -13.29 4.33
C MET A 27 -1.07 -13.18 5.83
N ILE A 28 -0.87 -12.02 6.46
CA ILE A 28 -1.12 -11.83 7.90
C ILE A 28 -2.54 -12.27 8.32
N PRO A 29 -3.63 -11.83 7.65
CA PRO A 29 -4.98 -12.27 8.01
C PRO A 29 -5.37 -13.65 7.46
N LEU A 30 -4.87 -14.04 6.28
CA LEU A 30 -5.42 -15.16 5.51
C LEU A 30 -4.52 -16.41 5.44
N GLN A 31 -3.28 -16.34 5.95
CA GLN A 31 -2.37 -17.50 6.02
C GLN A 31 -2.22 -18.02 7.45
N PHE A 32 -2.49 -19.31 7.64
CA PHE A 32 -2.23 -19.98 8.91
C PHE A 32 -0.78 -20.49 8.99
N PHE A 33 -0.11 -20.19 10.11
CA PHE A 33 1.25 -20.62 10.45
C PHE A 33 1.26 -21.27 11.83
N SER A 34 1.41 -22.60 11.86
CA SER A 34 1.35 -23.39 13.09
C SER A 34 2.42 -23.06 14.14
N ASN A 35 3.55 -22.50 13.72
CA ASN A 35 4.68 -22.13 14.57
C ASN A 35 4.63 -20.67 15.08
N VAL A 36 3.60 -19.91 14.73
CA VAL A 36 3.46 -18.49 15.07
C VAL A 36 2.28 -18.33 16.05
N PRO A 37 2.52 -18.01 17.34
CA PRO A 37 1.45 -17.96 18.35
C PRO A 37 0.31 -16.98 18.04
N ASN A 38 0.59 -15.92 17.28
CA ASN A 38 -0.38 -14.90 16.86
C ASN A 38 -0.85 -15.09 15.41
N SER A 39 -0.71 -16.30 14.84
CA SER A 39 -1.20 -16.56 13.49
C SER A 39 -2.73 -16.52 13.45
N ALA A 40 -3.26 -15.83 12.44
CA ALA A 40 -4.68 -15.85 12.11
C ALA A 40 -4.96 -16.99 11.11
N GLY A 41 -5.17 -16.67 9.84
CA GLY A 41 -5.28 -17.66 8.76
C GLY A 41 -6.69 -18.17 8.46
N TYR A 42 -7.69 -17.79 9.25
CA TYR A 42 -9.08 -18.19 9.08
C TYR A 42 -10.06 -16.99 9.09
N VAL A 43 -9.55 -15.78 8.83
CA VAL A 43 -10.39 -14.60 8.69
C VAL A 43 -11.21 -14.70 7.40
N ASP A 44 -12.50 -14.34 7.43
CA ASP A 44 -13.31 -14.31 6.22
C ASP A 44 -12.75 -13.28 5.23
N VAL A 45 -12.50 -13.72 4.00
CA VAL A 45 -12.00 -12.88 2.91
C VAL A 45 -12.85 -11.62 2.68
N ARG A 46 -14.16 -11.67 2.91
CA ARG A 46 -15.05 -10.51 2.75
C ARG A 46 -14.77 -9.40 3.77
N VAL A 47 -14.27 -9.76 4.96
CA VAL A 47 -13.88 -8.77 5.98
C VAL A 47 -12.60 -8.07 5.53
N VAL A 48 -11.60 -8.81 5.07
CA VAL A 48 -10.35 -8.25 4.56
C VAL A 48 -10.59 -7.38 3.33
N GLU A 49 -11.41 -7.85 2.40
CA GLU A 49 -11.83 -7.09 1.21
C GLU A 49 -12.46 -5.74 1.57
N ARG A 50 -13.40 -5.72 2.53
CA ARG A 50 -14.03 -4.48 2.98
C ARG A 50 -13.03 -3.52 3.61
N MET A 51 -12.08 -4.03 4.38
CA MET A 51 -11.01 -3.20 4.97
C MET A 51 -10.15 -2.54 3.88
N TRP A 52 -9.82 -3.27 2.81
CA TRP A 52 -9.09 -2.70 1.67
C TRP A 52 -9.91 -1.65 0.93
N MET A 53 -11.20 -1.91 0.70
CA MET A 53 -12.11 -0.94 0.07
C MET A 53 -12.25 0.34 0.90
N ASP A 54 -12.44 0.22 2.21
CA ASP A 54 -12.61 1.36 3.11
C ASP A 54 -11.32 2.21 3.17
N GLY A 55 -10.14 1.57 3.19
CA GLY A 55 -8.85 2.26 3.13
C GLY A 55 -8.65 3.01 1.81
N PHE A 56 -8.98 2.38 0.68
CA PHE A 56 -8.87 2.99 -0.63
C PHE A 56 -9.87 4.15 -0.82
N GLU A 57 -11.13 3.97 -0.41
CA GLU A 57 -12.17 5.00 -0.48
C GLU A 57 -11.78 6.24 0.35
N TRP A 58 -11.18 6.04 1.52
CA TRP A 58 -10.65 7.15 2.31
C TRP A 58 -9.57 7.93 1.55
N LEU A 59 -8.63 7.25 0.88
CA LEU A 59 -7.58 7.91 0.10
C LEU A 59 -8.15 8.71 -1.08
N VAL A 60 -9.10 8.14 -1.82
CA VAL A 60 -9.78 8.84 -2.92
C VAL A 60 -10.43 10.13 -2.42
N LYS A 61 -11.16 10.07 -1.29
CA LYS A 61 -11.80 11.26 -0.69
C LYS A 61 -10.78 12.32 -0.26
N GLU A 62 -9.62 11.92 0.26
CA GLU A 62 -8.57 12.87 0.64
C GLU A 62 -7.98 13.57 -0.58
N VAL A 63 -7.77 12.86 -1.69
CA VAL A 63 -7.35 13.45 -2.97
C VAL A 63 -8.41 14.43 -3.47
N GLU A 64 -9.68 14.05 -3.47
CA GLU A 64 -10.80 14.93 -3.86
C GLU A 64 -10.92 16.18 -2.99
N ARG A 65 -10.55 16.09 -1.70
CA ARG A 65 -10.49 17.22 -0.76
C ARG A 65 -9.32 18.16 -1.00
N GLY A 66 -8.48 17.88 -1.99
CA GLY A 66 -7.37 18.75 -2.39
C GLY A 66 -6.05 18.38 -1.72
N ARG A 67 -5.88 17.15 -1.22
CA ARG A 67 -4.58 16.63 -0.83
C ARG A 67 -3.63 16.69 -2.05
N LYS A 68 -2.48 17.36 -1.89
CA LYS A 68 -1.54 17.66 -2.99
C LYS A 68 -0.29 16.77 -3.01
N ASP A 69 -0.04 15.99 -1.97
CA ASP A 69 1.04 15.01 -1.96
C ASP A 69 0.70 13.78 -2.81
N MET A 70 1.74 13.06 -3.23
CA MET A 70 1.60 11.79 -3.95
C MET A 70 0.85 10.78 -3.06
N VAL A 71 -0.33 10.36 -3.51
CA VAL A 71 -1.13 9.35 -2.83
C VAL A 71 -0.91 7.99 -3.49
N GLY A 72 -0.21 7.09 -2.80
CA GLY A 72 0.03 5.72 -3.24
C GLY A 72 -0.76 4.72 -2.39
N TYR A 73 -1.32 3.70 -3.04
CA TYR A 73 -1.93 2.54 -2.39
C TYR A 73 -1.16 1.28 -2.80
N SER A 74 -0.17 0.91 -1.99
CA SER A 74 0.68 -0.27 -2.18
C SER A 74 0.08 -1.47 -1.45
N MET A 75 -0.02 -2.59 -2.17
CA MET A 75 -0.49 -3.86 -1.60
C MET A 75 0.63 -4.89 -1.65
N VAL A 76 0.73 -5.69 -0.58
CA VAL A 76 1.63 -6.84 -0.53
C VAL A 76 0.79 -8.10 -0.70
N ILE A 77 1.08 -8.86 -1.75
CA ILE A 77 0.35 -10.08 -2.08
C ILE A 77 1.34 -11.24 -2.22
N HIS A 78 0.96 -12.40 -1.68
CA HIS A 78 1.80 -13.59 -1.66
C HIS A 78 1.17 -14.67 -2.53
N PRO A 79 1.92 -15.33 -3.44
CA PRO A 79 1.36 -16.40 -4.27
C PRO A 79 0.80 -17.55 -3.43
N ASP A 80 1.43 -17.83 -2.27
CA ASP A 80 1.00 -18.84 -1.30
C ASP A 80 -0.42 -18.59 -0.76
N THR A 81 -0.78 -17.32 -0.56
CA THR A 81 -2.06 -16.90 0.03
C THR A 81 -3.05 -16.42 -1.03
N SER A 82 -2.66 -15.43 -1.85
CA SER A 82 -3.48 -14.92 -2.96
C SER A 82 -3.78 -15.95 -4.03
N GLY A 83 -2.99 -17.02 -4.14
CA GLY A 83 -3.27 -18.14 -5.04
C GLY A 83 -4.38 -19.08 -4.57
N MET A 84 -4.83 -18.98 -3.31
CA MET A 84 -5.91 -19.81 -2.79
C MET A 84 -7.24 -19.45 -3.46
N ALA A 85 -8.06 -20.46 -3.80
CA ALA A 85 -9.27 -20.29 -4.62
C ALA A 85 -10.26 -19.23 -4.09
N HIS A 86 -10.38 -19.09 -2.76
CA HIS A 86 -11.27 -18.12 -2.13
C HIS A 86 -10.65 -16.72 -2.01
N VAL A 87 -9.31 -16.61 -2.00
CA VAL A 87 -8.56 -15.34 -1.93
C VAL A 87 -8.38 -14.74 -3.32
N ILE A 88 -8.09 -15.54 -4.35
CA ILE A 88 -7.98 -15.02 -5.72
C ILE A 88 -9.29 -14.37 -6.19
N GLY A 89 -10.44 -14.96 -5.83
CA GLY A 89 -11.75 -14.38 -6.12
C GLY A 89 -12.01 -13.08 -5.33
N MET A 90 -11.41 -12.92 -4.15
CA MET A 90 -11.44 -11.65 -3.39
C MET A 90 -10.62 -10.57 -4.10
N VAL A 91 -9.39 -10.90 -4.50
CA VAL A 91 -8.50 -9.99 -5.25
C VAL A 91 -9.16 -9.55 -6.56
N GLU A 92 -9.81 -10.46 -7.29
CA GLU A 92 -10.53 -10.12 -8.51
C GLU A 92 -11.67 -9.11 -8.27
N ARG A 93 -12.50 -9.32 -7.23
CA ARG A 93 -13.57 -8.38 -6.89
C ARG A 93 -13.04 -7.00 -6.53
N PHE A 94 -11.98 -6.96 -5.72
CA PHE A 94 -11.33 -5.72 -5.33
C PHE A 94 -10.75 -4.98 -6.53
N LEU A 95 -10.05 -5.67 -7.43
CA LEU A 95 -9.51 -5.08 -8.66
C LEU A 95 -10.61 -4.53 -9.56
N ARG A 96 -11.71 -5.27 -9.75
CA ARG A 96 -12.88 -4.80 -10.53
C ARG A 96 -13.51 -3.55 -9.90
N TRP A 97 -13.60 -3.51 -8.57
CA TRP A 97 -14.10 -2.35 -7.85
C TRP A 97 -13.17 -1.14 -8.01
N ILE A 98 -11.85 -1.31 -7.89
CA ILE A 98 -10.87 -0.23 -8.16
C ILE A 98 -11.00 0.29 -9.60
N LEU A 99 -11.07 -0.61 -10.58
CA LEU A 99 -11.17 -0.22 -11.99
C LEU A 99 -12.46 0.57 -12.30
N SER A 100 -13.49 0.44 -11.46
CA SER A 100 -14.75 1.17 -11.64
C SER A 100 -14.63 2.68 -11.39
N PHE A 101 -13.57 3.15 -10.72
CA PHE A 101 -13.29 4.57 -10.53
C PHE A 101 -12.77 5.26 -11.80
N GLY A 102 -12.31 4.50 -12.79
CA GLY A 102 -11.77 5.03 -14.05
C GLY A 102 -10.31 5.46 -13.99
N GLU A 103 -9.70 5.60 -15.18
CA GLU A 103 -8.26 5.88 -15.34
C GLU A 103 -7.85 7.30 -14.90
N GLU A 104 -8.80 8.23 -14.85
CA GLU A 104 -8.58 9.60 -14.35
C GLU A 104 -8.39 9.63 -12.82
N VAL A 105 -8.85 8.59 -12.11
CA VAL A 105 -8.75 8.49 -10.65
C VAL A 105 -7.68 7.48 -10.25
N VAL A 106 -7.53 6.39 -11.01
CA VAL A 106 -6.66 5.27 -10.66
C VAL A 106 -5.64 4.98 -11.76
N GLU A 107 -4.38 4.91 -11.35
CA GLU A 107 -3.27 4.55 -12.21
C GLU A 107 -2.46 3.40 -11.59
N PHE A 108 -2.29 2.31 -12.33
CA PHE A 108 -1.43 1.21 -11.90
C PHE A 108 0.03 1.48 -12.29
N ARG A 109 0.93 1.37 -11.30
CA ARG A 109 2.38 1.56 -11.48
C ARG A 109 3.15 0.48 -10.75
N THR A 110 4.38 0.25 -11.20
CA THR A 110 5.34 -0.56 -10.47
C THR A 110 5.99 0.27 -9.36
N CYS A 111 6.45 -0.38 -8.29
CA CYS A 111 7.20 0.30 -7.23
C CYS A 111 8.43 1.06 -7.79
N GLY A 112 9.12 0.50 -8.77
CA GLY A 112 10.25 1.18 -9.42
C GLY A 112 9.85 2.50 -10.09
N SER A 113 8.74 2.51 -10.82
CA SER A 113 8.22 3.71 -11.47
C SER A 113 7.79 4.79 -10.46
N ILE A 114 7.15 4.39 -9.36
CA ILE A 114 6.79 5.31 -8.27
C ILE A 114 8.03 5.91 -7.62
N ALA A 115 9.05 5.08 -7.37
CA ALA A 115 10.31 5.54 -6.77
C ALA A 115 11.04 6.55 -7.68
N GLU A 116 11.09 6.29 -8.98
CA GLU A 116 11.68 7.22 -9.96
C GLU A 116 10.90 8.54 -10.03
N PHE A 117 9.56 8.47 -10.08
CA PHE A 117 8.71 9.66 -10.05
C PHE A 117 9.00 10.51 -8.82
N ARG A 118 9.05 9.88 -7.63
CA ARG A 118 9.28 10.59 -6.37
C ARG A 118 10.66 11.24 -6.29
N ARG A 119 11.71 10.59 -6.84
CA ARG A 119 13.06 11.19 -6.91
C ARG A 119 13.05 12.45 -7.77
N ARG A 120 12.46 12.41 -8.97
CA ARG A 120 12.40 13.56 -9.88
C ARG A 120 11.64 14.75 -9.28
N GLU A 121 10.53 14.48 -8.60
CA GLU A 121 9.78 15.56 -7.90
C GLU A 121 10.57 16.13 -6.72
N GLY A 122 11.35 15.30 -6.02
CA GLY A 122 12.25 15.77 -4.96
C GLY A 122 13.39 16.65 -5.50
N GLU A 123 13.90 16.39 -6.70
CA GLU A 123 14.94 17.19 -7.35
C GLU A 123 14.42 18.57 -7.77
N LYS A 124 13.19 18.66 -8.29
CA LYS A 124 12.58 19.95 -8.68
C LYS A 124 12.33 20.88 -7.50
N GLY A 125 11.91 20.33 -6.36
CA GLY A 125 11.68 21.12 -5.14
C GLY A 125 12.96 21.66 -4.48
N VAL A 126 14.15 21.18 -4.89
CA VAL A 126 15.45 21.65 -4.40
C VAL A 126 16.02 22.78 -5.27
N GLU A 127 15.54 22.94 -6.52
CA GLU A 127 15.96 24.04 -7.41
C GLU A 127 15.16 25.35 -7.18
N GLU A 128 14.02 25.29 -6.47
CA GLU A 128 13.15 26.44 -6.18
C GLU A 128 13.37 27.05 -4.77
N ASP A 129 14.24 26.45 -3.94
CA ASP A 129 14.66 26.94 -2.60
C ASP A 129 16.10 27.50 -2.63
#